data_AF-A0A562ZH97-F1
#
_entry.id   AF-A0A562ZH97-F1
#
_cell.length_a   1.000
_cell.length_b   1.000
_cell.length_c   1.000
_cell.angle_alpha   90.00
_cell.angle_beta   90.00
_cell.angle_gamma   90.00
#
_symmetry.space_group_name_H-M   'P 1'
#
loop_
_entity.id
_entity.type
_entity.pdbx_description
1 polymer ?
#
loop_
_entity_poly.entity_id
_entity_poly.type
_entity_poly.pdbx_seq_one_letter_code
_entity_poly.pdbx_strand_id
1 'polypeptide(L)'
;MKKILTACLALAAAAVHAHGGGLDAQGCHTNRKTGDYHCHRGGSAAAPAPQRPGGAQVQRAAPSYPSQPVCHVGPRGGTYTITPSGRKNYSGC
;
A
#
# COMPACT_ATOMS: atom_id res chain seq x y z
N MET A 1 24.94 -39.94 8.12
CA MET A 1 24.82 -38.88 7.08
C MET A 1 23.40 -38.34 6.93
N LYS A 2 22.35 -39.18 6.81
CA LYS A 2 20.96 -38.70 6.65
C LYS A 2 20.43 -37.86 7.83
N LYS A 3 20.78 -38.23 9.07
CA LYS A 3 20.33 -37.55 10.31
C LYS A 3 20.90 -36.13 10.46
N ILE A 4 22.12 -35.89 9.96
CA ILE A 4 22.75 -34.55 9.97
C ILE A 4 22.03 -33.63 9.00
N LEU A 5 21.65 -34.16 7.83
CA LEU A 5 20.87 -33.41 6.83
C LEU A 5 19.48 -33.01 7.37
N THR A 6 18.82 -33.90 8.13
CA THR A 6 17.52 -33.62 8.76
C THR A 6 17.62 -32.53 9.84
N ALA A 7 18.70 -32.52 10.63
CA ALA A 7 18.91 -31.52 11.69
C ALA A 7 19.17 -30.12 11.11
N CYS A 8 19.92 -30.00 10.00
CA CYS A 8 20.16 -28.71 9.35
C CYS A 8 18.89 -28.08 8.76
N LEU A 9 17.95 -28.89 8.24
CA LEU A 9 16.73 -28.37 7.60
C LEU A 9 15.75 -27.77 8.62
N ALA A 10 15.71 -28.31 9.85
CA ALA A 10 14.85 -27.79 10.92
C ALA A 10 15.30 -26.42 11.44
N LEU A 11 16.62 -26.12 11.38
CA LEU A 11 17.17 -24.85 11.86
C LEU A 11 16.91 -23.67 10.91
N ALA A 12 16.52 -23.94 9.66
CA ALA A 12 16.30 -22.91 8.64
C ALA A 12 14.90 -22.26 8.68
N ALA A 13 13.99 -22.71 9.57
CA ALA A 13 12.58 -22.29 9.57
C ALA A 13 12.29 -20.95 10.30
N ALA A 14 13.29 -20.26 10.86
CA ALA A 14 13.06 -19.30 11.94
C ALA A 14 13.03 -17.80 11.58
N ALA A 15 12.83 -17.39 10.33
CA ALA A 15 12.86 -15.95 10.02
C ALA A 15 11.90 -15.51 8.90
N VAL A 16 10.59 -15.53 9.17
CA VAL A 16 9.60 -14.82 8.33
C VAL A 16 9.06 -13.63 9.11
N HIS A 17 9.57 -12.43 8.79
CA HIS A 17 9.09 -11.20 9.39
C HIS A 17 7.80 -10.77 8.67
N ALA A 18 6.70 -10.68 9.42
CA ALA A 18 5.47 -10.11 8.89
C ALA A 18 5.70 -8.63 8.55
N HIS A 19 5.73 -8.29 7.25
CA HIS A 19 5.76 -6.90 6.80
C HIS A 19 4.35 -6.32 6.89
N GLY A 20 4.20 -5.22 7.62
CA GLY A 20 2.94 -4.47 7.66
C GLY A 20 2.59 -3.94 6.26
N GLY A 21 1.32 -4.02 5.87
CA GLY A 21 0.81 -3.63 4.55
C GLY A 21 0.86 -2.13 4.21
N GLY A 22 1.61 -1.33 4.99
CA GLY A 22 1.66 0.12 4.90
C GLY A 22 0.36 0.77 5.37
N LEU A 23 0.46 1.76 6.25
CA LEU A 23 -0.64 2.69 6.52
C LEU A 23 -0.40 3.96 5.70
N ASP A 24 -1.46 4.67 5.35
CA ASP A 24 -1.35 6.01 4.77
C ASP A 24 -0.84 7.02 5.82
N ALA A 25 -0.62 8.27 5.39
CA ALA A 25 -0.24 9.36 6.29
C ALA A 25 -1.26 9.58 7.43
N GLN A 26 -2.48 9.06 7.27
CA GLN A 26 -3.55 9.11 8.25
C GLN A 26 -3.59 7.89 9.20
N GLY A 27 -2.66 6.95 9.07
CA GLY A 27 -2.62 5.75 9.92
C GLY A 27 -3.70 4.73 9.55
N CYS A 28 -4.19 4.74 8.32
CA CYS A 28 -5.25 3.88 7.84
C CYS A 28 -4.87 3.10 6.58
N HIS A 29 -5.65 2.08 6.23
CA HIS A 29 -5.46 1.27 5.02
C HIS A 29 -6.79 0.88 4.38
N THR A 30 -6.78 0.65 3.07
CA THR A 30 -7.94 0.11 2.34
C THR A 30 -7.76 -1.40 2.14
N ASN A 31 -8.73 -2.18 2.59
CA ASN A 31 -8.81 -3.61 2.30
C ASN A 31 -9.10 -3.80 0.81
N ARG A 32 -8.16 -4.39 0.07
CA ARG A 32 -8.31 -4.59 -1.39
C ARG A 32 -9.41 -5.59 -1.75
N LYS A 33 -9.77 -6.50 -0.84
CA LYS A 33 -10.79 -7.53 -1.11
C LYS A 33 -12.20 -6.99 -0.98
N THR A 34 -12.43 -6.14 0.01
CA THR A 34 -13.77 -5.64 0.35
C THR A 34 -13.99 -4.18 -0.04
N GLY A 35 -12.92 -3.41 -0.21
CA GLY A 35 -12.97 -1.96 -0.42
C GLY A 35 -13.05 -1.16 0.88
N ASP A 36 -13.11 -1.81 2.05
CA ASP A 36 -13.28 -1.14 3.34
C ASP A 36 -12.04 -0.35 3.75
N TYR A 37 -12.23 0.80 4.40
CA TYR A 37 -11.16 1.64 4.92
C TYR A 37 -11.05 1.49 6.43
N HIS A 38 -9.90 1.01 6.90
CA HIS A 38 -9.63 0.69 8.30
C HIS A 38 -8.49 1.55 8.84
N CYS A 39 -8.75 2.26 9.94
CA CYS A 39 -7.75 3.06 10.63
C CYS A 39 -7.20 2.30 11.85
N HIS A 40 -5.88 2.36 12.05
CA HIS A 40 -5.18 1.64 13.13
C HIS A 40 -4.71 2.54 14.29
N ARG A 41 -5.06 3.83 14.30
CA ARG A 41 -4.71 4.71 15.43
C ARG A 41 -5.50 4.32 16.68
N GLY A 42 -4.80 3.93 17.75
CA GLY A 42 -5.33 4.02 19.11
C GLY A 42 -5.40 5.48 19.53
N GLY A 43 -6.61 6.02 19.67
CA GLY A 43 -6.83 7.35 20.28
C GLY A 43 -6.56 8.54 19.36
N SER A 44 -7.52 8.84 18.50
CA SER A 44 -8.02 10.19 18.14
C SER A 44 -8.68 10.09 16.78
N ALA A 45 -9.92 9.60 16.77
CA ALA A 45 -10.79 9.75 15.64
C ALA A 45 -11.07 11.24 15.46
N ALA A 46 -10.46 11.88 14.45
CA ALA A 46 -11.11 13.03 13.86
C ALA A 46 -12.44 12.53 13.30
N ALA A 47 -13.54 13.13 13.77
CA ALA A 47 -14.91 12.71 13.47
C ALA A 47 -15.13 12.46 11.96
N PRO A 48 -15.97 11.50 11.58
CA PRO A 48 -16.32 11.32 10.17
C PRO A 48 -16.97 12.61 9.66
N ALA A 49 -16.37 13.21 8.62
CA ALA A 49 -16.99 14.31 7.91
C ALA A 49 -18.33 13.82 7.33
N PRO A 50 -19.43 14.59 7.46
CA PRO A 50 -20.71 14.16 6.93
C PRO A 50 -20.61 14.01 5.41
N GLN A 51 -21.00 12.85 4.89
CA GLN A 51 -21.15 12.63 3.46
C GLN A 51 -22.27 13.54 2.97
N ARG A 52 -21.91 14.68 2.35
CA ARG A 52 -22.88 15.53 1.67
C ARG A 52 -23.36 14.81 0.41
N PRO A 53 -24.68 14.66 0.19
CA PRO A 53 -25.20 14.17 -1.07
C PRO A 53 -25.00 15.25 -2.15
N GLY A 54 -24.54 14.82 -3.33
CA GLY A 54 -24.65 15.48 -4.64
C GLY A 54 -24.42 16.99 -4.71
N GLY A 55 -23.30 17.42 -5.31
CA GLY A 55 -23.17 18.80 -5.78
C GLY A 55 -21.81 19.15 -6.38
N ALA A 56 -21.84 19.41 -7.70
CA ALA A 56 -20.86 20.11 -8.52
C ALA A 56 -19.40 19.62 -8.51
N GLN A 57 -19.01 18.99 -9.62
CA GLN A 57 -17.62 18.74 -10.01
C GLN A 57 -16.91 20.09 -10.20
N VAL A 58 -16.30 20.63 -9.15
CA VAL A 58 -15.30 21.69 -9.32
C VAL A 58 -14.07 21.01 -9.91
N GLN A 59 -13.86 21.19 -11.22
CA GLN A 59 -12.64 20.78 -11.90
C GLN A 59 -11.46 21.54 -11.28
N ARG A 60 -10.87 20.97 -10.22
CA ARG A 60 -9.57 21.40 -9.72
C ARG A 60 -8.58 21.20 -10.85
N ALA A 61 -8.01 22.30 -11.35
CA ALA A 61 -6.89 22.27 -12.28
C ALA A 61 -5.85 21.29 -11.74
N ALA A 62 -5.54 20.26 -12.53
CA ALA A 62 -4.56 19.25 -12.17
C ALA A 62 -3.20 19.94 -11.98
N PRO A 63 -2.42 19.56 -10.94
CA PRO A 63 -1.05 20.04 -10.84
C PRO A 63 -0.26 19.57 -12.07
N SER A 64 0.29 20.52 -12.83
CA SER A 64 1.21 20.29 -13.94
C SER A 64 2.55 19.79 -13.38
N TYR A 65 2.63 18.47 -13.14
CA TYR A 65 3.90 17.80 -12.86
C TYR A 65 4.74 17.68 -14.14
N PRO A 66 6.07 17.82 -14.06
CA PRO A 66 6.95 17.62 -15.21
C PRO A 66 6.76 16.21 -15.79
N SER A 67 6.68 16.19 -17.11
CA SER A 67 6.33 15.09 -17.99
C SER A 67 7.35 13.95 -17.94
N GLN A 68 7.20 13.02 -16.99
CA GLN A 68 7.22 11.57 -17.22
C GLN A 68 7.09 10.90 -15.84
N PRO A 69 6.14 9.97 -15.64
CA PRO A 69 6.09 9.21 -14.41
C PRO A 69 7.33 8.31 -14.31
N VAL A 70 8.10 8.43 -13.22
CA VAL A 70 9.29 7.61 -13.00
C VAL A 70 8.86 6.15 -12.81
N CYS A 71 9.49 5.28 -13.58
CA CYS A 71 9.23 3.84 -13.56
C CYS A 71 10.11 3.14 -12.53
N HIS A 72 9.47 2.33 -11.70
CA HIS A 72 10.14 1.48 -10.74
C HIS A 72 9.86 0.01 -11.08
N VAL A 73 10.88 -0.84 -10.94
CA VAL A 73 10.72 -2.29 -11.10
C VAL A 73 10.03 -2.85 -9.85
N GLY A 74 8.94 -3.58 -10.06
CA GLY A 74 8.15 -4.19 -9.02
C GLY A 74 8.66 -5.59 -8.62
N PRO A 75 8.25 -6.08 -7.44
CA PRO A 75 8.68 -7.38 -6.91
C PRO A 75 8.20 -8.59 -7.73
N ARG A 76 7.25 -8.39 -8.66
CA ARG A 76 6.67 -9.43 -9.53
C ARG A 76 7.18 -9.34 -10.97
N GLY A 77 8.23 -8.56 -11.23
CA GLY A 77 8.83 -8.39 -12.56
C GLY A 77 8.13 -7.38 -13.49
N GLY A 78 7.05 -6.71 -13.05
CA GLY A 78 6.38 -5.63 -13.79
C GLY A 78 6.78 -4.23 -13.30
N THR A 79 6.50 -3.18 -14.08
CA THR A 79 6.78 -1.78 -13.71
C THR A 79 5.63 -1.16 -12.91
N TYR A 80 5.95 -0.16 -12.10
CA TYR A 80 4.95 0.68 -11.44
C TYR A 80 5.41 2.12 -11.30
N THR A 81 4.45 3.03 -11.16
CA THR A 81 4.68 4.45 -10.90
C THR A 81 4.23 4.80 -9.47
N ILE A 82 4.81 5.85 -8.89
CA ILE A 82 4.42 6.34 -7.56
C ILE A 82 3.50 7.55 -7.76
N THR A 83 2.25 7.44 -7.31
CA THR A 83 1.29 8.56 -7.36
C THR A 83 1.72 9.65 -6.38
N PRO A 84 1.22 10.90 -6.53
CA PRO A 84 1.46 11.96 -5.56
C PRO A 84 1.05 11.62 -4.12
N SER A 85 0.08 10.70 -3.96
CA SER A 85 -0.36 10.17 -2.66
C SER A 85 0.53 9.05 -2.10
N GLY A 86 1.65 8.72 -2.76
CA GLY A 86 2.58 7.68 -2.36
C GLY A 86 2.10 6.24 -2.65
N ARG A 87 1.00 6.08 -3.40
CA ARG A 87 0.49 4.75 -3.77
C ARG A 87 1.18 4.23 -5.04
N LYS A 88 1.36 2.92 -5.11
CA LYS A 88 1.92 2.25 -6.29
C LYS A 88 0.82 2.02 -7.33
N ASN A 89 1.03 2.50 -8.55
CA ASN A 89 0.18 2.18 -9.68
C ASN A 89 0.87 1.16 -10.59
N TYR A 90 0.29 -0.05 -10.66
CA TYR A 90 0.80 -1.17 -11.45
C TYR A 90 0.15 -1.27 -12.84
N SER A 91 -0.64 -0.28 -13.27
CA SER A 91 -1.17 -0.21 -14.64
C SER A 91 -0.09 0.07 -15.69
N GLY A 92 1.19 0.02 -15.30
CA GLY A 92 2.34 0.33 -16.12
C GLY A 92 2.98 1.67 -15.78
N CYS A 93 4.22 1.79 -16.25
CA CYS A 93 4.52 2.85 -17.21
C CYS A 93 4.26 2.27 -18.61
#